data_AF-A0A3B0Y6W3-F1
#
_entry.id   AF-A0A3B0Y6W3-F1
#
_cell.length_a   1.000
_cell.length_b   1.000
_cell.length_c   1.000
_cell.angle_alpha   90.00
_cell.angle_beta   90.00
_cell.angle_gamma   90.00
#
_symmetry.space_group_name_H-M   'P 1'
#
loop_
_entity.id
_entity.type
_entity.pdbx_description
1 polymer ?
#
loop_
_entity_poly.entity_id
_entity_poly.type
_entity_poly.pdbx_seq_one_letter_code
_entity_poly.pdbx_strand_id
1 'polypeptide(L)'
;MMPTPIPTWDGVSYVDSVALPTFREGDGTGLDGGIELDPLSVWIRDGITINQLGITRINTADIRTGAGESTVSDEFIGDELSEFLEGGSAPDNERGAITFELRKGTHVGADGTEHDVFFILHDVSDEETAEELGIAWAGGLVGVAREAVAAADVDDDLNFTFYDDLPNPVRANPNCREGEDAADFGGLPGEVCANPADIPDDRDDNTYSPLRIATYKGKEMIFNAIFMNWGDAIWEQNRIDAGCVTLPDNPPNRLGGCAYNGLQWGRRDWSGHVIDMDVTADPPWVTLKLHKSWSGDGDYLPYYIVVDAWPLGPSIAMGVPNVPKHQFLGRNSVPLVQFVPGKRIHPSYPPMPQPATTDGGEGGRLTGFGIGFGGGPFGSQTGLPSYFMPEIRYSPMWHIGFAHWLKPADRVIKGFKELKQLRADGVLEILDLPAPPAIKQGDDTGVRVDNFDFDAEFPPHIVNCPTPITIDRVIHDARNAGRTDFGFPSKAGFTGLSLPNPTNPLFEIPDEER
;
A
#
# COMPACT_ATOMS: atom_id res chain seq x y z
N MET A 1 -23.58 -8.13 -17.98
CA MET A 1 -24.82 -8.78 -17.48
C MET A 1 -25.44 -9.56 -18.62
N MET A 2 -25.75 -10.86 -18.45
CA MET A 2 -26.55 -11.61 -19.43
C MET A 2 -27.84 -12.10 -18.76
N PRO A 3 -29.01 -11.95 -19.40
CA PRO A 3 -30.25 -12.45 -18.85
C PRO A 3 -30.24 -14.00 -18.78
N THR A 4 -30.31 -14.60 -17.58
CA THR A 4 -30.44 -16.06 -17.42
C THR A 4 -31.92 -16.43 -17.25
N PRO A 5 -32.39 -17.47 -17.96
CA PRO A 5 -33.74 -17.98 -17.78
C PRO A 5 -33.89 -18.71 -16.44
N ILE A 6 -34.81 -18.24 -15.59
CA ILE A 6 -35.22 -18.97 -14.38
C ILE A 6 -36.64 -19.51 -14.61
N PRO A 7 -36.88 -20.83 -14.43
CA PRO A 7 -38.22 -21.39 -14.57
C PRO A 7 -39.11 -20.94 -13.40
N THR A 8 -40.27 -20.36 -13.71
CA THR A 8 -41.33 -20.10 -12.75
C THR A 8 -42.51 -21.03 -13.01
N TRP A 9 -43.45 -21.13 -12.06
CA TRP A 9 -44.61 -22.03 -12.14
C TRP A 9 -45.51 -21.78 -13.38
N ASP A 10 -45.44 -20.58 -13.99
CA ASP A 10 -46.25 -20.17 -15.13
C ASP A 10 -45.45 -20.02 -16.45
N GLY A 11 -44.15 -20.34 -16.46
CA GLY A 11 -43.28 -20.25 -17.65
C GLY A 11 -41.85 -19.74 -17.40
N VAL A 12 -41.05 -19.66 -18.47
CA VAL A 12 -39.66 -19.17 -18.42
C VAL A 12 -39.63 -17.64 -18.52
N SER A 13 -39.05 -16.99 -17.51
CA SER A 13 -38.77 -15.54 -17.51
C SER A 13 -37.25 -15.29 -17.46
N TYR A 14 -36.81 -14.22 -18.12
CA TYR A 14 -35.41 -13.78 -18.15
C TYR A 14 -35.18 -12.70 -17.10
N VAL A 15 -34.18 -12.88 -16.24
CA VAL A 15 -33.69 -11.88 -15.29
C VAL A 15 -32.20 -11.64 -15.53
N ASP A 16 -31.75 -10.38 -15.42
CA ASP A 16 -30.33 -10.05 -15.50
C ASP A 16 -29.55 -10.87 -14.46
N SER A 17 -28.57 -11.61 -14.95
CA SER A 17 -27.74 -12.46 -14.12
C SER A 17 -26.29 -12.35 -14.58
N VAL A 18 -25.38 -12.70 -13.69
CA VAL A 18 -23.98 -12.98 -14.04
C VAL A 18 -23.90 -14.48 -14.27
N ALA A 19 -24.26 -14.93 -15.48
CA ALA A 19 -23.90 -16.28 -15.90
C ALA A 19 -22.38 -16.33 -16.00
N LEU A 20 -21.72 -16.90 -14.99
CA LEU A 20 -20.30 -17.24 -15.04
C LEU A 20 -20.06 -18.05 -16.34
N PRO A 21 -19.11 -17.65 -17.20
CA PRO A 21 -18.78 -18.46 -18.35
C PRO A 21 -18.28 -19.80 -17.83
N THR A 22 -18.78 -20.86 -18.41
CA THR A 22 -18.37 -22.24 -18.20
C THR A 22 -16.86 -22.39 -18.32
N PHE A 23 -16.14 -22.26 -17.21
CA PHE A 23 -14.78 -22.78 -17.04
C PHE A 23 -14.82 -24.27 -17.31
N ARG A 24 -14.21 -24.73 -18.41
CA ARG A 24 -14.01 -26.17 -18.63
C ARG A 24 -12.58 -26.61 -18.89
N GLU A 25 -11.63 -25.71 -19.15
CA GLU A 25 -10.21 -26.11 -19.27
C GLU A 25 -9.22 -25.30 -18.42
N GLY A 26 -9.64 -24.15 -17.85
CA GLY A 26 -8.83 -23.42 -16.87
C GLY A 26 -7.60 -22.73 -17.45
N ASP A 27 -7.61 -22.43 -18.74
CA ASP A 27 -6.49 -21.82 -19.47
C ASP A 27 -6.60 -20.29 -19.63
N GLY A 28 -7.61 -19.67 -18.99
CA GLY A 28 -7.86 -18.23 -19.08
C GLY A 28 -8.47 -17.75 -20.40
N THR A 29 -8.80 -18.64 -21.35
CA THR A 29 -9.45 -18.28 -22.62
C THR A 29 -10.91 -18.72 -22.67
N GLY A 30 -11.80 -17.79 -23.06
CA GLY A 30 -13.20 -18.14 -23.36
C GLY A 30 -13.31 -19.04 -24.60
N LEU A 31 -14.40 -19.81 -24.70
CA LEU A 31 -14.74 -20.56 -25.93
C LEU A 31 -14.66 -19.62 -27.16
N ASP A 32 -14.06 -20.10 -28.24
CA ASP A 32 -13.81 -19.39 -29.50
C ASP A 32 -12.72 -18.29 -29.48
N GLY A 33 -11.73 -18.42 -28.59
CA GLY A 33 -10.63 -17.44 -28.48
C GLY A 33 -11.11 -16.12 -27.88
N GLY A 34 -11.93 -16.23 -26.81
CA GLY A 34 -12.66 -15.13 -26.17
C GLY A 34 -11.79 -13.94 -25.76
N ILE A 35 -12.46 -12.86 -25.33
CA ILE A 35 -11.81 -11.61 -24.90
C ILE A 35 -10.70 -11.94 -23.90
N GLU A 36 -9.46 -11.59 -24.24
CA GLU A 36 -8.33 -11.66 -23.32
C GLU A 36 -8.63 -10.72 -22.16
N LEU A 37 -8.76 -11.28 -20.95
CA LEU A 37 -8.96 -10.51 -19.73
C LEU A 37 -7.59 -10.18 -19.15
N ASP A 38 -7.31 -8.89 -18.99
CA ASP A 38 -6.14 -8.41 -18.28
C ASP A 38 -6.44 -8.43 -16.76
N PRO A 39 -5.68 -9.20 -15.96
CA PRO A 39 -5.84 -9.15 -14.51
C PRO A 39 -5.43 -7.80 -13.94
N LEU A 40 -4.59 -7.02 -14.64
CA LEU A 40 -4.17 -5.71 -14.18
C LEU A 40 -5.21 -4.64 -14.52
N SER A 41 -5.70 -3.95 -13.50
CA SER A 41 -6.48 -2.72 -13.67
C SER A 41 -5.66 -1.53 -13.22
N VAL A 42 -5.59 -0.52 -14.08
CA VAL A 42 -4.89 0.73 -13.81
C VAL A 42 -5.91 1.87 -13.79
N TRP A 43 -6.01 2.56 -12.66
CA TRP A 43 -7.11 3.48 -12.36
C TRP A 43 -6.86 4.92 -12.83
N ILE A 44 -5.65 5.19 -13.31
CA ILE A 44 -5.30 6.42 -14.00
C ILE A 44 -5.00 6.05 -15.46
N ARG A 45 -5.70 6.70 -16.41
CA ARG A 45 -5.62 6.32 -17.83
C ARG A 45 -4.39 6.90 -18.54
N ASP A 46 -4.05 8.14 -18.19
CA ASP A 46 -3.05 8.93 -18.90
C ASP A 46 -1.92 9.37 -17.97
N GLY A 47 -0.74 9.60 -18.54
CA GLY A 47 0.40 10.16 -17.81
C GLY A 47 0.94 9.24 -16.71
N ILE A 48 0.86 7.92 -16.90
CA ILE A 48 1.42 6.95 -15.97
C ILE A 48 2.23 5.87 -16.68
N THR A 49 3.29 5.43 -16.00
CA THR A 49 4.12 4.31 -16.46
C THR A 49 4.38 3.37 -15.30
N ILE A 50 4.03 2.10 -15.46
CA ILE A 50 4.41 1.06 -14.51
C ILE A 50 5.84 0.64 -14.84
N ASN A 51 6.79 1.02 -14.00
CA ASN A 51 8.20 0.75 -14.24
C ASN A 51 8.59 -0.68 -13.87
N GLN A 52 8.03 -1.18 -12.75
CA GLN A 52 8.34 -2.50 -12.23
C GLN A 52 7.16 -3.08 -11.45
N LEU A 53 6.73 -4.28 -11.82
CA LEU A 53 5.82 -5.17 -11.08
C LEU A 53 6.21 -6.63 -11.39
N GLY A 54 7.34 -7.08 -10.82
CA GLY A 54 7.91 -8.42 -11.06
C GLY A 54 9.25 -8.63 -10.35
N ILE A 55 9.92 -9.78 -10.57
CA ILE A 55 11.23 -10.11 -9.94
C ILE A 55 12.46 -9.53 -10.61
N THR A 56 12.36 -9.19 -11.88
CA THR A 56 13.51 -8.75 -12.65
C THR A 56 14.05 -7.47 -12.02
N ARG A 57 15.29 -7.53 -11.51
CA ARG A 57 15.90 -6.35 -10.89
C ARG A 57 16.18 -5.28 -11.95
N ILE A 58 15.61 -4.10 -11.73
CA ILE A 58 15.87 -2.87 -12.48
C ILE A 58 16.69 -1.92 -11.59
N ASN A 59 17.72 -1.31 -12.17
CA ASN A 59 18.46 -0.23 -11.52
C ASN A 59 17.60 1.03 -11.52
N THR A 60 17.53 1.77 -10.41
CA THR A 60 16.79 3.03 -10.40
C THR A 60 17.34 4.03 -11.41
N ALA A 61 18.65 3.96 -11.74
CA ALA A 61 19.25 4.74 -12.82
C ALA A 61 18.66 4.43 -14.20
N ASP A 62 18.26 3.19 -14.45
CA ASP A 62 17.65 2.78 -15.73
C ASP A 62 16.23 3.38 -15.83
N ILE A 63 15.46 3.36 -14.73
CA ILE A 63 14.16 4.03 -14.61
C ILE A 63 14.26 5.51 -15.01
N ARG A 64 15.31 6.23 -14.55
CA ARG A 64 15.54 7.66 -14.88
C ARG A 64 15.68 7.93 -16.37
N THR A 65 16.10 6.93 -17.13
CA THR A 65 16.36 7.05 -18.57
C THR A 65 15.27 6.43 -19.43
N GLY A 66 14.20 5.89 -18.80
CA GLY A 66 13.21 5.07 -19.48
C GLY A 66 13.80 3.79 -20.08
N ALA A 67 15.00 3.39 -19.65
CA ALA A 67 15.62 2.14 -20.02
C ALA A 67 15.17 1.06 -19.03
N GLY A 68 14.78 -0.10 -19.53
CA GLY A 68 14.21 -1.16 -18.71
C GLY A 68 12.81 -1.52 -19.20
N GLU A 69 12.60 -2.81 -19.42
CA GLU A 69 11.32 -3.32 -19.92
C GLU A 69 10.32 -3.32 -18.77
N SER A 70 9.23 -2.56 -18.91
CA SER A 70 8.04 -2.62 -18.04
C SER A 70 7.47 -4.03 -18.09
N THR A 71 7.93 -4.89 -17.20
CA THR A 71 7.33 -6.20 -17.01
C THR A 71 6.27 -6.05 -15.93
N VAL A 72 5.02 -5.87 -16.35
CA VAL A 72 3.90 -6.31 -15.52
C VAL A 72 3.86 -7.81 -15.72
N SER A 73 4.58 -8.51 -14.86
CA SER A 73 4.63 -9.95 -14.94
C SER A 73 3.36 -10.47 -14.25
N ASP A 74 2.43 -11.00 -15.05
CA ASP A 74 1.31 -11.81 -14.55
C ASP A 74 1.83 -13.17 -14.04
N GLU A 75 2.84 -13.10 -13.18
CA GLU A 75 3.56 -14.19 -12.54
C GLU A 75 2.92 -14.52 -11.20
N PHE A 76 3.14 -15.75 -10.74
CA PHE A 76 2.58 -16.23 -9.49
C PHE A 76 2.75 -15.23 -8.33
N ILE A 77 1.62 -14.77 -7.80
CA ILE A 77 1.61 -13.90 -6.62
C ILE A 77 1.77 -14.75 -5.35
N GLY A 78 3.03 -15.01 -5.00
CA GLY A 78 3.39 -15.58 -3.70
C GLY A 78 3.16 -14.63 -2.53
N ASP A 79 3.42 -15.15 -1.34
CA ASP A 79 3.47 -14.43 -0.07
C ASP A 79 4.84 -14.58 0.61
N GLU A 80 4.98 -13.97 1.77
CA GLU A 80 6.23 -13.88 2.52
C GLU A 80 6.77 -15.25 2.95
N LEU A 81 5.92 -16.29 2.92
CA LEU A 81 6.31 -17.64 3.27
C LEU A 81 6.55 -18.55 2.05
N SER A 82 6.29 -18.04 0.84
CA SER A 82 6.35 -18.82 -0.40
C SER A 82 7.76 -19.33 -0.70
N GLU A 83 8.80 -18.56 -0.38
CA GLU A 83 10.20 -18.99 -0.57
C GLU A 83 10.62 -20.14 0.37
N PHE A 84 9.91 -20.36 1.46
CA PHE A 84 10.22 -21.40 2.45
C PHE A 84 9.49 -22.72 2.18
N LEU A 85 8.58 -22.76 1.21
CA LEU A 85 7.93 -23.99 0.76
C LEU A 85 8.93 -24.88 0.01
N GLU A 86 8.72 -26.20 0.04
CA GLU A 86 9.56 -27.12 -0.73
C GLU A 86 9.41 -26.83 -2.24
N GLY A 87 10.51 -26.40 -2.87
CA GLY A 87 10.51 -25.96 -4.28
C GLY A 87 10.13 -24.50 -4.49
N GLY A 88 9.87 -23.74 -3.43
CA GLY A 88 9.45 -22.34 -3.48
C GLY A 88 10.51 -21.38 -4.01
N SER A 89 10.04 -20.26 -4.55
CA SER A 89 10.85 -19.10 -4.97
C SER A 89 10.41 -17.85 -4.22
N ALA A 90 11.26 -16.81 -4.25
CA ALA A 90 10.87 -15.48 -3.78
C ALA A 90 9.62 -15.02 -4.55
N PRO A 91 8.64 -14.40 -3.88
CA PRO A 91 7.39 -13.97 -4.52
C PRO A 91 7.61 -12.79 -5.46
N ASP A 92 7.00 -12.85 -6.65
CA ASP A 92 7.42 -11.97 -7.75
C ASP A 92 6.91 -10.53 -7.64
N ASN A 93 5.85 -10.32 -6.88
CA ASN A 93 5.03 -9.12 -6.98
C ASN A 93 4.85 -8.37 -5.65
N GLU A 94 5.76 -8.51 -4.67
CA GLU A 94 5.62 -7.79 -3.38
C GLU A 94 5.91 -6.29 -3.45
N ARG A 95 6.58 -5.81 -4.51
CA ARG A 95 7.06 -4.42 -4.67
C ARG A 95 7.05 -3.98 -6.11
N GLY A 96 6.92 -2.67 -6.31
CA GLY A 96 7.05 -2.08 -7.63
C GLY A 96 7.43 -0.61 -7.62
N ALA A 97 7.40 -0.02 -8.80
CA ALA A 97 7.52 1.43 -9.00
C ALA A 97 6.57 1.90 -10.10
N ILE A 98 6.04 3.09 -9.90
CA ILE A 98 5.15 3.77 -10.85
C ILE A 98 5.63 5.19 -11.07
N THR A 99 5.61 5.65 -12.31
CA THR A 99 5.85 7.04 -12.68
C THR A 99 4.52 7.71 -12.97
N PHE A 100 4.35 8.92 -12.44
CA PHE A 100 3.26 9.82 -12.79
C PHE A 100 3.85 11.04 -13.50
N GLU A 101 3.21 11.45 -14.60
CA GLU A 101 3.31 12.80 -15.10
C GLU A 101 2.67 13.74 -14.08
N LEU A 102 3.36 14.82 -13.76
CA LEU A 102 2.90 15.84 -12.83
C LEU A 102 2.09 16.89 -13.57
N ARG A 103 0.99 17.31 -12.96
CA ARG A 103 0.29 18.52 -13.39
C ARG A 103 0.97 19.73 -12.77
N LYS A 104 1.00 20.81 -13.53
CA LYS A 104 1.41 22.12 -13.07
C LYS A 104 0.17 22.90 -12.64
N GLY A 105 0.19 23.46 -11.44
CA GLY A 105 -0.82 24.40 -10.95
C GLY A 105 -0.17 25.69 -10.46
N THR A 106 -1.00 26.68 -10.18
CA THR A 106 -0.56 27.98 -9.64
C THR A 106 -0.96 28.06 -8.17
N HIS A 107 0.00 28.27 -7.27
CA HIS A 107 -0.30 28.64 -5.90
C HIS A 107 -0.21 30.16 -5.74
N VAL A 108 -1.25 30.75 -5.15
CA VAL A 108 -1.35 32.17 -4.81
C VAL A 108 -1.19 32.30 -3.29
N GLY A 109 -0.12 32.97 -2.86
CA GLY A 109 0.11 33.27 -1.45
C GLY A 109 -0.74 34.43 -0.93
N ALA A 110 -0.75 34.62 0.39
CA ALA A 110 -1.58 35.63 1.07
C ALA A 110 -1.21 37.07 0.71
N ASP A 111 -0.01 37.30 0.20
CA ASP A 111 0.47 38.57 -0.33
C ASP A 111 0.17 38.76 -1.84
N GLY A 112 -0.47 37.78 -2.46
CA GLY A 112 -0.76 37.72 -3.89
C GLY A 112 0.41 37.21 -4.73
N THR A 113 1.50 36.73 -4.13
CA THR A 113 2.62 36.16 -4.88
C THR A 113 2.23 34.81 -5.47
N GLU A 114 2.46 34.65 -6.77
CA GLU A 114 2.20 33.40 -7.50
C GLU A 114 3.49 32.58 -7.63
N HIS A 115 3.37 31.27 -7.48
CA HIS A 115 4.42 30.32 -7.86
C HIS A 115 3.82 29.02 -8.37
N ASP A 116 4.66 28.27 -9.08
CA ASP A 116 4.29 26.99 -9.65
C ASP A 116 4.32 25.91 -8.56
N VAL A 117 3.32 25.02 -8.59
CA VAL A 117 3.31 23.79 -7.81
C VAL A 117 3.08 22.60 -8.74
N PHE A 118 3.70 21.47 -8.43
CA PHE A 118 3.61 20.25 -9.22
C PHE A 118 2.95 19.16 -8.40
N PHE A 119 1.87 18.58 -8.94
CA PHE A 119 1.01 17.68 -8.20
C PHE A 119 0.51 16.50 -9.04
N ILE A 120 0.16 15.41 -8.35
CA ILE A 120 -0.57 14.28 -8.92
C ILE A 120 -2.06 14.52 -8.69
N LEU A 121 -2.86 14.47 -9.75
CA LEU A 121 -4.32 14.42 -9.63
C LEU A 121 -4.76 12.96 -9.68
N HIS A 122 -5.01 12.35 -8.51
CA HIS A 122 -5.23 10.90 -8.42
C HIS A 122 -6.70 10.51 -8.28
N ASP A 123 -7.44 11.17 -7.40
CA ASP A 123 -8.80 10.78 -7.04
C ASP A 123 -9.77 11.96 -7.15
N VAL A 124 -11.04 11.67 -7.42
CA VAL A 124 -12.14 12.63 -7.29
C VAL A 124 -13.39 11.98 -6.71
N SER A 125 -14.18 12.75 -5.96
CA SER A 125 -15.38 12.25 -5.28
C SER A 125 -16.57 11.95 -6.21
N ASP A 126 -16.57 12.50 -7.43
CA ASP A 126 -17.66 12.38 -8.42
C ASP A 126 -17.29 11.33 -9.49
N GLU A 127 -18.16 10.32 -9.67
CA GLU A 127 -17.93 9.17 -10.56
C GLU A 127 -17.82 9.59 -12.04
N GLU A 128 -18.75 10.43 -12.50
CA GLU A 128 -18.79 10.89 -13.90
C GLU A 128 -17.53 11.70 -14.24
N THR A 129 -17.10 12.58 -13.32
CA THR A 129 -15.86 13.33 -13.48
C THR A 129 -14.64 12.42 -13.42
N ALA A 130 -14.60 11.42 -12.54
CA ALA A 130 -13.50 10.45 -12.48
C ALA A 130 -13.34 9.71 -13.81
N GLU A 131 -14.45 9.23 -14.38
CA GLU A 131 -14.47 8.54 -15.68
C GLU A 131 -14.03 9.46 -16.82
N GLU A 132 -14.48 10.72 -16.81
CA GLU A 132 -14.09 11.72 -17.81
C GLU A 132 -12.60 12.02 -17.76
N LEU A 133 -12.07 12.28 -16.56
CA LEU A 133 -10.68 12.64 -16.36
C LEU A 133 -9.72 11.46 -16.44
N GLY A 134 -10.25 10.23 -16.44
CA GLY A 134 -9.44 9.02 -16.40
C GLY A 134 -8.62 8.92 -15.11
N ILE A 135 -9.22 9.27 -13.97
CA ILE A 135 -8.62 9.17 -12.64
C ILE A 135 -9.51 8.31 -11.72
N ALA A 136 -9.04 7.97 -10.52
CA ALA A 136 -9.77 7.08 -9.62
C ALA A 136 -11.02 7.76 -9.02
N TRP A 137 -12.14 7.02 -9.00
CA TRP A 137 -13.35 7.47 -8.30
C TRP A 137 -13.29 7.11 -6.80
N ALA A 138 -13.22 8.13 -5.94
CA ALA A 138 -13.22 7.99 -4.49
C ALA A 138 -14.52 8.49 -3.85
N GLY A 139 -15.58 7.69 -3.94
CA GLY A 139 -16.88 8.05 -3.37
C GLY A 139 -16.87 8.24 -1.85
N GLY A 140 -15.91 7.64 -1.13
CA GLY A 140 -15.69 7.86 0.30
C GLY A 140 -15.21 9.27 0.65
N LEU A 141 -14.80 10.08 -0.35
CA LEU A 141 -14.54 11.50 -0.17
C LEU A 141 -15.82 12.35 -0.17
N VAL A 142 -16.98 11.81 -0.55
CA VAL A 142 -18.24 12.55 -0.46
C VAL A 142 -18.55 12.88 1.00
N GLY A 143 -18.79 14.16 1.27
CA GLY A 143 -19.15 14.63 2.62
C GLY A 143 -17.99 14.69 3.62
N VAL A 144 -16.74 14.65 3.16
CA VAL A 144 -15.58 14.96 4.00
C VAL A 144 -15.78 16.31 4.72
N ALA A 145 -15.37 16.36 5.99
CA ALA A 145 -15.46 17.55 6.80
C ALA A 145 -14.71 18.74 6.15
N ARG A 146 -15.29 19.94 6.21
CA ARG A 146 -14.69 21.15 5.61
C ARG A 146 -13.33 21.49 6.22
N GLU A 147 -13.14 21.12 7.49
CA GLU A 147 -11.91 21.25 8.25
C GLU A 147 -10.77 20.39 7.67
N ALA A 148 -11.09 19.30 6.98
CA ALA A 148 -10.12 18.38 6.41
C ALA A 148 -9.66 18.76 4.98
N VAL A 149 -10.40 19.66 4.31
CA VAL A 149 -10.12 20.06 2.92
C VAL A 149 -9.60 21.48 2.84
N ALA A 150 -8.98 21.80 1.71
CA ALA A 150 -8.60 23.16 1.34
C ALA A 150 -9.33 23.58 0.06
N ALA A 151 -9.56 24.89 -0.11
CA ALA A 151 -10.17 25.39 -1.33
C ALA A 151 -9.16 25.34 -2.49
N ALA A 152 -9.67 25.15 -3.70
CA ALA A 152 -8.95 25.41 -4.94
C ALA A 152 -9.96 25.85 -6.01
N ASP A 153 -9.48 26.62 -6.96
CA ASP A 153 -10.21 26.90 -8.20
C ASP A 153 -9.69 25.98 -9.29
N VAL A 154 -10.60 25.51 -10.15
CA VAL A 154 -10.28 24.69 -11.31
C VAL A 154 -11.12 25.18 -12.48
N ASP A 155 -10.47 25.49 -13.60
CA ASP A 155 -11.18 25.87 -14.82
C ASP A 155 -11.57 24.65 -15.67
N ASP A 156 -12.26 24.90 -16.80
CA ASP A 156 -12.73 23.84 -17.69
C ASP A 156 -11.57 23.03 -18.32
N ASP A 157 -10.37 23.63 -18.40
CA ASP A 157 -9.15 23.03 -18.94
C ASP A 157 -8.32 22.32 -17.85
N LEU A 158 -8.84 22.21 -16.62
CA LEU A 158 -8.20 21.60 -15.45
C LEU A 158 -6.91 22.32 -15.00
N ASN A 159 -6.83 23.63 -15.22
CA ASN A 159 -5.81 24.45 -14.59
C ASN A 159 -6.23 24.72 -13.15
N PHE A 160 -5.42 24.24 -12.20
CA PHE A 160 -5.69 24.41 -10.78
C PHE A 160 -5.01 25.68 -10.24
N THR A 161 -5.77 26.44 -9.46
CA THR A 161 -5.25 27.52 -8.62
C THR A 161 -5.47 27.18 -7.15
N PHE A 162 -4.40 27.19 -6.36
CA PHE A 162 -4.38 26.91 -4.93
C PHE A 162 -4.12 28.19 -4.14
N TYR A 163 -4.56 28.26 -2.88
CA TYR A 163 -4.57 29.51 -2.12
C TYR A 163 -4.07 29.33 -0.69
N ASP A 164 -3.10 30.16 -0.33
CA ASP A 164 -2.64 30.40 1.05
C ASP A 164 -2.13 29.17 1.82
N ASP A 165 -1.98 28.02 1.17
CA ASP A 165 -1.66 26.76 1.81
C ASP A 165 -0.61 25.93 1.05
N LEU A 166 0.56 25.81 1.67
CA LEU A 166 1.63 24.93 1.22
C LEU A 166 1.92 23.86 2.26
N PRO A 167 2.35 22.66 1.83
CA PRO A 167 2.71 21.60 2.75
C PRO A 167 3.77 22.05 3.76
N ASN A 168 3.75 21.44 4.94
CA ASN A 168 4.85 21.56 5.89
C ASN A 168 6.16 21.02 5.26
N PRO A 169 7.33 21.55 5.69
CA PRO A 169 8.61 21.10 5.16
C PRO A 169 8.84 19.61 5.44
N VAL A 170 9.35 18.89 4.44
CA VAL A 170 9.64 17.46 4.61
C VAL A 170 10.94 17.27 5.39
N ARG A 171 10.83 16.61 6.54
CA ARG A 171 11.91 16.44 7.52
C ARG A 171 12.40 14.99 7.62
N ALA A 172 13.62 14.85 8.12
CA ALA A 172 14.28 13.59 8.42
C ALA A 172 14.59 13.43 9.92
N ASN A 173 14.78 12.19 10.34
CA ASN A 173 15.29 11.82 11.66
C ASN A 173 16.83 11.82 11.69
N PRO A 174 17.47 12.25 12.80
CA PRO A 174 16.82 12.88 13.95
C PRO A 174 16.27 14.25 13.53
N ASN A 175 15.14 14.68 14.12
CA ASN A 175 14.45 15.91 13.73
C ASN A 175 15.17 17.17 14.25
N CYS A 176 16.42 17.34 13.80
CA CYS A 176 17.33 18.41 14.14
C CYS A 176 17.98 18.95 12.87
N ARG A 177 18.50 20.17 12.97
CA ARG A 177 19.14 20.92 11.91
C ARG A 177 20.65 20.70 11.90
N GLU A 178 21.26 20.81 10.73
CA GLU A 178 22.70 20.80 10.57
C GLU A 178 23.38 21.77 11.55
N GLY A 179 24.34 21.26 12.33
CA GLY A 179 25.04 22.01 13.37
C GLY A 179 24.50 21.83 14.79
N GLU A 180 23.32 21.23 14.95
CA GLU A 180 22.77 20.82 16.26
C GLU A 180 23.32 19.44 16.70
N ASP A 181 23.20 19.13 17.99
CA ASP A 181 23.56 17.79 18.51
C ASP A 181 22.38 16.83 18.31
N ALA A 182 22.58 15.82 17.45
CA ALA A 182 21.58 14.80 17.17
C ALA A 182 21.08 14.08 18.43
N ALA A 183 21.92 13.95 19.47
CA ALA A 183 21.54 13.29 20.72
C ALA A 183 20.38 14.01 21.44
N ASP A 184 20.29 15.34 21.32
CA ASP A 184 19.21 16.14 21.92
C ASP A 184 17.84 15.86 21.27
N PHE A 185 17.86 15.25 20.08
CA PHE A 185 16.67 14.94 19.27
C PHE A 185 16.46 13.44 19.10
N GLY A 186 17.01 12.64 20.01
CA GLY A 186 16.84 11.18 20.01
C GLY A 186 17.65 10.47 18.92
N GLY A 187 18.66 11.12 18.35
CA GLY A 187 19.63 10.52 17.46
C GLY A 187 20.42 9.40 18.15
N LEU A 188 20.80 8.40 17.37
CA LEU A 188 21.67 7.32 17.85
C LEU A 188 23.12 7.82 18.01
N PRO A 189 23.95 7.16 18.84
CA PRO A 189 25.34 7.54 18.99
C PRO A 189 26.09 7.61 17.65
N GLY A 190 26.68 8.78 17.36
CA GLY A 190 27.43 9.04 16.14
C GLY A 190 26.59 9.51 14.95
N GLU A 191 25.27 9.69 15.11
CA GLU A 191 24.43 10.31 14.08
C GLU A 191 24.64 11.81 13.99
N VAL A 192 24.36 12.35 12.80
CA VAL A 192 24.39 13.77 12.50
C VAL A 192 23.01 14.23 12.05
N CYS A 193 22.70 15.49 12.33
CA CYS A 193 21.51 16.15 11.82
C CYS A 193 21.65 16.37 10.31
N ALA A 194 20.70 15.85 9.53
CA ALA A 194 20.74 15.89 8.07
C ALA A 194 19.75 16.89 7.45
N ASN A 195 18.90 17.52 8.28
CA ASN A 195 18.01 18.58 7.82
C ASN A 195 18.79 19.89 7.69
N PRO A 196 18.60 20.66 6.62
CA PRO A 196 19.32 21.93 6.44
C PRO A 196 19.19 22.88 7.62
N ALA A 197 20.23 23.70 7.84
CA ALA A 197 20.26 24.67 8.94
C ALA A 197 19.13 25.72 8.87
N ASP A 198 18.58 25.97 7.68
CA ASP A 198 17.57 26.97 7.38
C ASP A 198 16.15 26.40 7.18
N ILE A 199 15.96 25.09 7.36
CA ILE A 199 14.62 24.48 7.25
C ILE A 199 13.63 25.13 8.25
N PRO A 200 12.46 25.61 7.79
CA PRO A 200 11.43 26.18 8.66
C PRO A 200 10.87 25.15 9.64
N ASP A 201 10.37 25.58 10.80
CA ASP A 201 9.63 24.71 11.72
C ASP A 201 8.30 24.23 11.12
N ASP A 202 7.90 23.01 11.46
CA ASP A 202 6.56 22.53 11.16
C ASP A 202 5.54 23.37 11.91
N ARG A 203 4.41 23.61 11.23
CA ARG A 203 3.30 24.35 11.79
C ARG A 203 2.14 23.40 12.07
N ASP A 204 1.74 23.29 13.33
CA ASP A 204 0.54 22.54 13.73
C ASP A 204 -0.75 23.20 13.23
N ASP A 205 -0.70 24.51 12.97
CA ASP A 205 -1.76 25.30 12.35
C ASP A 205 -1.65 25.38 10.82
N ASN A 206 -0.77 24.57 10.20
CA ASN A 206 -0.68 24.50 8.74
C ASN A 206 -2.03 24.05 8.15
N THR A 207 -2.53 24.85 7.21
CA THR A 207 -3.85 24.69 6.59
C THR A 207 -3.84 23.88 5.29
N TYR A 208 -2.68 23.38 4.86
CA TYR A 208 -2.56 22.54 3.67
C TYR A 208 -3.44 21.30 3.79
N SER A 209 -4.08 20.95 2.67
CA SER A 209 -4.66 19.64 2.45
C SER A 209 -4.50 19.25 0.98
N PRO A 210 -4.09 17.99 0.68
CA PRO A 210 -4.15 17.47 -0.68
C PRO A 210 -5.61 17.32 -1.16
N LEU A 211 -6.58 17.25 -0.23
CA LEU A 211 -7.99 17.20 -0.56
C LEU A 211 -8.51 18.61 -0.85
N ARG A 212 -8.80 18.86 -2.12
CA ARG A 212 -9.22 20.15 -2.65
C ARG A 212 -10.70 20.16 -2.95
N ILE A 213 -11.43 21.04 -2.28
CA ILE A 213 -12.81 21.31 -2.63
C ILE A 213 -12.86 22.39 -3.71
N ALA A 214 -13.44 22.05 -4.85
CA ALA A 214 -13.51 22.93 -6.01
C ALA A 214 -14.85 22.74 -6.74
N THR A 215 -15.27 23.78 -7.46
CA THR A 215 -16.42 23.67 -8.38
C THR A 215 -15.92 23.41 -9.78
N TYR A 216 -16.24 22.24 -10.33
CA TYR A 216 -15.93 21.87 -11.70
C TYR A 216 -17.22 21.55 -12.45
N LYS A 217 -17.43 22.18 -13.62
CA LYS A 217 -18.65 22.03 -14.43
C LYS A 217 -19.96 22.22 -13.64
N GLY A 218 -19.95 23.15 -12.69
CA GLY A 218 -21.11 23.48 -11.85
C GLY A 218 -21.43 22.49 -10.73
N LYS A 219 -20.59 21.48 -10.51
CA LYS A 219 -20.67 20.57 -9.35
C LYS A 219 -19.53 20.89 -8.37
N GLU A 220 -19.85 20.99 -7.09
CA GLU A 220 -18.82 21.00 -6.04
C GLU A 220 -18.38 19.56 -5.78
N MET A 221 -17.06 19.32 -5.80
CA MET A 221 -16.47 18.01 -5.61
C MET A 221 -15.14 18.13 -4.88
N ILE A 222 -14.63 16.99 -4.42
CA ILE A 222 -13.33 16.89 -3.74
C ILE A 222 -12.37 16.15 -4.63
N PHE A 223 -11.26 16.81 -4.96
CA PHE A 223 -10.13 16.25 -5.69
C PHE A 223 -9.01 15.89 -4.70
N ASN A 224 -8.33 14.77 -4.90
CA ASN A 224 -7.05 14.49 -4.26
C ASN A 224 -5.92 14.99 -5.16
N ALA A 225 -5.49 16.24 -4.94
CA ALA A 225 -4.43 16.93 -5.67
C ALA A 225 -3.17 16.97 -4.81
N ILE A 226 -2.32 15.97 -5.00
CA ILE A 226 -1.21 15.61 -4.11
C ILE A 226 0.05 16.36 -4.54
N PHE A 227 0.54 17.28 -3.71
CA PHE A 227 1.73 18.06 -4.05
C PHE A 227 3.00 17.21 -3.95
N MET A 228 3.79 17.21 -5.02
CA MET A 228 5.07 16.50 -5.09
C MET A 228 6.26 17.45 -4.98
N ASN A 229 6.12 18.66 -5.53
CA ASN A 229 7.05 19.77 -5.38
C ASN A 229 6.24 21.09 -5.32
N TRP A 230 6.62 21.97 -4.40
CA TRP A 230 5.96 23.26 -4.18
C TRP A 230 6.95 24.40 -3.93
N GLY A 231 8.19 24.21 -4.34
CA GLY A 231 9.25 25.20 -4.16
C GLY A 231 10.64 24.67 -4.53
N ASP A 232 11.61 25.58 -4.45
CA ASP A 232 12.99 25.33 -4.86
C ASP A 232 13.85 24.74 -3.72
N ALA A 233 13.41 24.86 -2.47
CA ALA A 233 14.16 24.32 -1.35
C ALA A 233 13.99 22.80 -1.27
N ILE A 234 15.01 22.11 -0.76
CA ILE A 234 15.01 20.63 -0.73
C ILE A 234 13.91 20.03 0.18
N TRP A 235 13.35 20.84 1.08
CA TRP A 235 12.23 20.47 1.96
C TRP A 235 10.86 20.89 1.41
N GLU A 236 10.82 21.56 0.26
CA GLU A 236 9.60 21.98 -0.46
C GLU A 236 9.20 20.95 -1.53
N GLN A 237 9.49 19.69 -1.25
CA GLN A 237 9.15 18.55 -2.08
C GLN A 237 9.09 17.28 -1.24
N ASN A 238 8.39 16.27 -1.75
CA ASN A 238 8.46 14.93 -1.20
C ASN A 238 9.91 14.40 -1.23
N ARG A 239 10.31 13.66 -0.19
CA ARG A 239 11.70 13.22 -0.05
C ARG A 239 12.06 12.12 -1.04
N ILE A 240 13.08 12.37 -1.84
CA ILE A 240 13.73 11.38 -2.69
C ILE A 240 14.58 10.44 -1.80
N ASP A 241 14.28 9.14 -1.85
CA ASP A 241 15.06 8.12 -1.16
C ASP A 241 16.33 7.78 -1.96
N ALA A 242 17.39 8.56 -1.76
CA ALA A 242 18.66 8.40 -2.49
C ALA A 242 19.35 7.03 -2.26
N GLY A 243 18.97 6.28 -1.22
CA GLY A 243 19.45 4.93 -0.93
C GLY A 243 18.73 3.85 -1.74
N CYS A 244 17.63 4.21 -2.40
CA CYS A 244 16.90 3.35 -3.31
C CYS A 244 17.65 3.22 -4.65
N VAL A 245 18.40 2.12 -4.81
CA VAL A 245 19.24 1.89 -6.00
C VAL A 245 18.75 0.77 -6.93
N THR A 246 17.94 -0.18 -6.44
CA THR A 246 17.40 -1.28 -7.26
C THR A 246 16.01 -1.74 -6.78
N LEU A 247 15.15 -2.14 -7.73
CA LEU A 247 13.83 -2.72 -7.48
C LEU A 247 13.61 -4.02 -8.29
N PRO A 248 12.89 -5.03 -7.77
CA PRO A 248 12.47 -5.11 -6.37
C PRO A 248 13.68 -5.34 -5.46
N ASP A 249 13.55 -4.93 -4.18
CA ASP A 249 14.48 -5.41 -3.15
C ASP A 249 14.20 -6.89 -2.90
N ASN A 250 15.19 -7.75 -3.20
CA ASN A 250 15.08 -9.20 -3.05
C ASN A 250 16.34 -9.72 -2.34
N PRO A 251 16.23 -10.34 -1.15
CA PRO A 251 15.01 -10.56 -0.39
C PRO A 251 14.44 -9.24 0.17
N PRO A 252 13.12 -9.15 0.42
CA PRO A 252 12.49 -7.91 0.85
C PRO A 252 13.15 -7.30 2.10
N ASN A 253 13.30 -5.97 2.07
CA ASN A 253 13.82 -5.16 3.17
C ASN A 253 15.24 -5.58 3.63
N ARG A 254 16.13 -5.94 2.70
CA ARG A 254 17.54 -6.29 2.96
C ARG A 254 18.53 -5.22 2.45
N LEU A 255 19.72 -5.22 3.04
CA LEU A 255 20.79 -4.25 2.75
C LEU A 255 21.13 -4.22 1.25
N GLY A 256 21.07 -3.02 0.64
CA GLY A 256 21.52 -2.76 -0.75
C GLY A 256 20.41 -2.61 -1.80
N GLY A 257 19.13 -2.62 -1.42
CA GLY A 257 17.99 -2.42 -2.32
C GLY A 257 17.04 -1.30 -1.88
N CYS A 258 16.01 -1.04 -2.69
CA CYS A 258 14.90 -0.13 -2.39
C CYS A 258 13.92 -0.75 -1.38
N ALA A 259 14.25 -0.74 -0.09
CA ALA A 259 13.34 -1.16 0.96
C ALA A 259 12.09 -0.23 1.03
N TYR A 260 10.97 -0.77 1.53
CA TYR A 260 9.66 -0.11 1.45
C TYR A 260 9.64 1.30 2.05
N ASN A 261 10.07 1.42 3.32
CA ASN A 261 10.28 2.71 4.00
C ASN A 261 11.78 3.02 4.12
N GLY A 262 12.58 2.39 3.27
CA GLY A 262 14.03 2.38 3.32
C GLY A 262 14.61 1.57 4.50
N LEU A 263 15.94 1.41 4.50
CA LEU A 263 16.65 0.57 5.47
C LEU A 263 16.77 1.23 6.85
N GLN A 264 16.68 2.56 6.88
CA GLN A 264 16.78 3.34 8.10
C GLN A 264 15.59 4.29 8.20
N TRP A 265 14.71 3.97 9.13
CA TRP A 265 13.46 4.66 9.32
C TRP A 265 13.61 6.18 9.50
N GLY A 266 12.95 6.96 8.62
CA GLY A 266 12.95 8.41 8.62
C GLY A 266 14.25 9.11 8.24
N ARG A 267 15.30 8.40 7.79
CA ARG A 267 16.57 9.03 7.37
C ARG A 267 16.49 9.66 6.00
N ARG A 268 17.22 10.76 5.81
CA ARG A 268 17.20 11.55 4.57
C ARG A 268 17.45 10.71 3.30
N ASP A 269 18.45 9.83 3.35
CA ASP A 269 18.90 9.10 2.16
C ASP A 269 18.55 7.61 2.23
N TRP A 270 17.74 7.17 3.21
CA TRP A 270 17.42 5.74 3.42
C TRP A 270 15.98 5.55 3.91
N SER A 271 15.10 6.47 3.53
CA SER A 271 13.66 6.43 3.72
C SER A 271 12.99 7.43 2.77
N GLY A 272 11.69 7.31 2.57
CA GLY A 272 10.97 8.05 1.54
C GLY A 272 10.24 7.11 0.58
N HIS A 273 9.29 7.68 -0.14
CA HIS A 273 8.49 6.97 -1.14
C HIS A 273 8.78 7.42 -2.57
N VAL A 274 9.40 8.59 -2.75
CA VAL A 274 9.88 9.05 -4.07
C VAL A 274 11.21 8.38 -4.37
N ILE A 275 11.32 7.81 -5.56
CA ILE A 275 12.54 7.21 -6.10
C ILE A 275 13.32 8.25 -6.90
N ASP A 276 12.60 9.02 -7.71
CA ASP A 276 13.16 10.11 -8.49
C ASP A 276 12.06 11.08 -8.95
N MET A 277 12.45 12.29 -9.32
CA MET A 277 11.52 13.33 -9.78
C MET A 277 12.25 14.35 -10.65
N ASP A 278 11.61 14.81 -11.71
CA ASP A 278 12.09 15.93 -12.53
C ASP A 278 10.93 16.85 -12.91
N VAL A 279 10.87 18.00 -12.26
CA VAL A 279 9.85 19.04 -12.51
C VAL A 279 10.23 19.99 -13.65
N THR A 280 11.44 19.84 -14.20
CA THR A 280 11.93 20.63 -15.34
C THR A 280 11.78 19.91 -16.68
N ALA A 281 11.51 18.60 -16.64
CA ALA A 281 11.17 17.80 -17.79
C ALA A 281 9.85 18.25 -18.45
N ASP A 282 9.63 17.84 -19.70
CA ASP A 282 8.41 18.09 -20.46
C ASP A 282 7.90 16.77 -21.06
N PRO A 283 6.85 16.15 -20.46
CA PRO A 283 6.15 16.58 -19.25
C PRO A 283 6.97 16.36 -17.96
N PRO A 284 6.72 17.15 -16.89
CA PRO A 284 7.34 16.91 -15.59
C PRO A 284 6.82 15.61 -14.99
N TRP A 285 7.61 14.93 -14.15
CA TRP A 285 7.25 13.59 -13.67
C TRP A 285 7.83 13.28 -12.29
N VAL A 286 7.22 12.29 -11.62
CA VAL A 286 7.71 11.68 -10.37
C VAL A 286 7.59 10.17 -10.41
N THR A 287 8.59 9.46 -9.90
CA THR A 287 8.54 8.00 -9.70
C THR A 287 8.39 7.69 -8.22
N LEU A 288 7.37 6.90 -7.89
CA LEU A 288 7.03 6.49 -6.54
C LEU A 288 7.15 4.97 -6.37
N LYS A 289 7.45 4.53 -5.15
CA LYS A 289 7.38 3.12 -4.75
C LYS A 289 5.92 2.65 -4.73
N LEU A 290 5.64 1.51 -5.35
CA LEU A 290 4.37 0.80 -5.25
C LEU A 290 4.42 -0.24 -4.14
N HIS A 291 3.34 -0.28 -3.37
CA HIS A 291 3.18 -1.09 -2.19
C HIS A 291 2.07 -2.11 -2.40
N LYS A 292 2.40 -3.40 -2.47
CA LYS A 292 1.39 -4.47 -2.45
C LYS A 292 0.64 -4.44 -1.12
N SER A 293 -0.65 -4.77 -1.16
CA SER A 293 -1.44 -5.12 0.03
C SER A 293 -2.25 -6.40 -0.16
N TRP A 294 -2.58 -7.05 0.96
CA TRP A 294 -3.45 -8.22 0.97
C TRP A 294 -4.91 -7.84 1.23
N SER A 295 -5.80 -8.58 0.62
CA SER A 295 -7.23 -8.27 0.57
C SER A 295 -8.03 -9.53 0.29
N GLY A 296 -7.65 -10.65 0.91
CA GLY A 296 -8.21 -11.98 0.70
C GLY A 296 -9.69 -12.16 1.03
N ASP A 297 -10.35 -11.13 1.57
CA ASP A 297 -11.82 -11.05 1.65
C ASP A 297 -12.47 -10.37 0.42
N GLY A 298 -11.66 -9.88 -0.53
CA GLY A 298 -12.07 -9.22 -1.77
C GLY A 298 -11.41 -9.85 -3.00
N ASP A 299 -11.90 -9.45 -4.17
CA ASP A 299 -11.53 -10.06 -5.46
C ASP A 299 -10.21 -9.53 -6.05
N TYR A 300 -9.68 -8.45 -5.48
CA TYR A 300 -8.59 -7.66 -6.06
C TYR A 300 -7.44 -7.50 -5.09
N LEU A 301 -6.20 -7.51 -5.57
CA LEU A 301 -4.99 -7.17 -4.81
C LEU A 301 -4.55 -5.73 -5.12
N PRO A 302 -4.58 -4.81 -4.15
CA PRO A 302 -4.20 -3.43 -4.38
C PRO A 302 -2.69 -3.20 -4.37
N TYR A 303 -2.26 -2.27 -5.20
CA TYR A 303 -0.97 -1.60 -5.11
C TYR A 303 -1.21 -0.11 -4.86
N TYR A 304 -0.68 0.39 -3.75
CA TYR A 304 -0.86 1.77 -3.32
C TYR A 304 0.47 2.53 -3.25
N ILE A 305 0.38 3.85 -3.23
CA ILE A 305 1.49 4.77 -2.97
C ILE A 305 1.29 5.42 -1.60
N VAL A 306 2.29 6.13 -1.09
CA VAL A 306 2.19 6.88 0.18
C VAL A 306 2.77 8.26 -0.05
N VAL A 307 1.97 9.29 0.22
CA VAL A 307 2.27 10.66 -0.25
C VAL A 307 2.07 11.76 0.77
N ASP A 308 1.24 11.55 1.81
CA ASP A 308 1.00 12.50 2.89
C ASP A 308 0.65 11.75 4.17
N ALA A 309 0.93 12.33 5.34
CA ALA A 309 0.56 11.70 6.60
C ALA A 309 0.29 12.69 7.72
N TRP A 310 -0.30 12.17 8.80
CA TRP A 310 -0.43 12.83 10.08
C TRP A 310 -0.44 11.78 11.20
N PRO A 311 0.22 12.01 12.34
CA PRO A 311 0.92 13.23 12.73
C PRO A 311 2.37 13.31 12.24
N LEU A 312 3.10 14.32 12.73
CA LEU A 312 4.46 14.63 12.31
C LEU A 312 5.43 13.44 12.41
N GLY A 313 5.37 12.66 13.49
CA GLY A 313 6.26 11.52 13.70
C GLY A 313 6.19 10.49 12.55
N PRO A 314 5.00 9.93 12.24
CA PRO A 314 4.80 9.10 11.06
C PRO A 314 5.16 9.78 9.73
N SER A 315 4.92 11.08 9.58
CA SER A 315 5.25 11.82 8.37
C SER A 315 6.76 11.89 8.12
N ILE A 316 7.54 12.26 9.13
CA ILE A 316 9.03 12.25 9.10
C ILE A 316 9.55 10.85 8.82
N ALA A 317 8.90 9.83 9.38
CA ALA A 317 9.24 8.44 9.18
C ALA A 317 9.10 7.98 7.73
N MET A 318 8.00 8.38 7.07
CA MET A 318 7.68 8.00 5.70
C MET A 318 8.29 8.95 4.65
N GLY A 319 8.74 10.14 5.04
CA GLY A 319 9.34 11.11 4.11
C GLY A 319 8.34 11.84 3.26
N VAL A 320 7.19 12.08 3.85
CA VAL A 320 6.05 12.77 3.25
C VAL A 320 5.70 13.99 4.10
N PRO A 321 4.97 14.96 3.55
CA PRO A 321 4.50 16.10 4.32
C PRO A 321 3.63 15.69 5.51
N ASN A 322 3.78 16.42 6.62
CA ASN A 322 2.84 16.37 7.73
C ASN A 322 1.64 17.27 7.44
N VAL A 323 0.44 16.70 7.44
CA VAL A 323 -0.81 17.38 7.07
C VAL A 323 -1.78 17.40 8.26
N PRO A 324 -1.71 18.43 9.15
CA PRO A 324 -2.56 18.51 10.35
C PRO A 324 -4.05 18.34 10.11
N LYS A 325 -4.56 18.77 8.94
CA LYS A 325 -5.97 18.61 8.55
C LYS A 325 -6.44 17.16 8.46
N HIS A 326 -5.52 16.20 8.29
CA HIS A 326 -5.89 14.79 8.24
C HIS A 326 -6.47 14.25 9.55
N GLN A 327 -6.28 14.94 10.68
CA GLN A 327 -6.91 14.59 11.96
C GLN A 327 -8.46 14.57 11.91
N PHE A 328 -9.05 15.25 10.92
CA PHE A 328 -10.50 15.35 10.73
C PHE A 328 -11.07 14.29 9.77
N LEU A 329 -10.25 13.35 9.31
CA LEU A 329 -10.61 12.39 8.26
C LEU A 329 -11.11 11.03 8.77
N GLY A 330 -11.32 10.84 10.07
CA GLY A 330 -11.64 9.51 10.61
C GLY A 330 -12.87 8.84 10.01
N ARG A 331 -13.94 9.60 9.76
CA ARG A 331 -15.16 9.06 9.13
C ARG A 331 -14.97 8.71 7.65
N ASN A 332 -13.96 9.31 7.02
CA ASN A 332 -13.68 9.14 5.60
C ASN A 332 -12.45 8.26 5.38
N SER A 333 -11.79 7.79 6.43
CA SER A 333 -10.64 6.93 6.31
C SER A 333 -11.03 5.47 6.42
N VAL A 334 -10.31 4.62 5.71
CA VAL A 334 -10.49 3.17 5.75
C VAL A 334 -9.38 2.53 6.60
N PRO A 335 -9.70 1.55 7.46
CA PRO A 335 -8.66 0.85 8.21
C PRO A 335 -7.63 0.16 7.31
N LEU A 336 -6.35 0.32 7.63
CA LEU A 336 -5.20 -0.46 7.14
C LEU A 336 -4.44 -0.99 8.35
N VAL A 337 -4.16 -2.28 8.37
CA VAL A 337 -3.35 -2.89 9.43
C VAL A 337 -2.02 -3.35 8.87
N GLN A 338 -0.94 -2.80 9.44
CA GLN A 338 0.44 -3.13 9.11
C GLN A 338 1.04 -4.03 10.18
N PHE A 339 1.84 -5.01 9.79
CA PHE A 339 2.42 -5.95 10.73
C PHE A 339 3.79 -5.49 11.22
N VAL A 340 3.99 -5.51 12.52
CA VAL A 340 5.30 -5.25 13.13
C VAL A 340 6.11 -6.55 13.17
N PRO A 341 7.43 -6.50 12.89
CA PRO A 341 8.26 -7.69 12.97
C PRO A 341 8.37 -8.16 14.43
N GLY A 342 8.63 -9.46 14.65
CA GLY A 342 8.84 -10.00 16.00
C GLY A 342 10.17 -9.57 16.66
N LYS A 343 11.07 -8.99 15.86
CA LYS A 343 12.36 -8.43 16.29
C LYS A 343 12.61 -7.13 15.54
N ARG A 344 13.04 -6.10 16.26
CA ARG A 344 13.44 -4.82 15.67
C ARG A 344 14.55 -5.04 14.64
N ILE A 345 14.31 -4.55 13.41
CA ILE A 345 15.21 -4.75 12.27
C ILE A 345 16.37 -3.75 12.29
N HIS A 346 16.10 -2.50 12.72
CA HIS A 346 17.12 -1.46 12.81
C HIS A 346 16.92 -0.57 14.06
N PRO A 347 17.99 -0.08 14.71
CA PRO A 347 17.89 0.79 15.88
C PRO A 347 17.20 2.14 15.66
N SER A 348 16.90 2.54 14.42
CA SER A 348 16.13 3.76 14.12
C SER A 348 14.62 3.51 13.96
N TYR A 349 14.18 2.25 13.86
CA TYR A 349 12.75 1.94 13.73
C TYR A 349 11.98 2.50 14.94
N PRO A 350 10.69 2.85 14.80
CA PRO A 350 9.93 3.32 15.94
C PRO A 350 10.01 2.27 17.06
N PRO A 351 10.05 2.71 18.33
CA PRO A 351 10.09 1.75 19.42
C PRO A 351 8.78 0.96 19.41
N MET A 352 8.91 -0.33 19.06
CA MET A 352 7.80 -1.27 18.99
C MET A 352 7.47 -1.77 20.40
N PRO A 353 6.25 -2.26 20.67
CA PRO A 353 5.84 -2.89 21.95
C PRO A 353 6.64 -4.16 22.35
N GLN A 354 7.75 -4.41 21.68
CA GLN A 354 8.62 -5.56 21.92
C GLN A 354 9.31 -5.40 23.30
N PRO A 355 9.43 -6.49 24.08
CA PRO A 355 10.32 -6.49 25.23
C PRO A 355 11.73 -6.11 24.74
N ALA A 356 12.41 -5.25 25.48
CA ALA A 356 13.78 -4.80 25.21
C ALA A 356 14.79 -5.95 25.42
N THR A 357 14.67 -7.03 24.66
CA THR A 357 15.65 -8.11 24.67
C THR A 357 16.68 -7.81 23.60
N THR A 358 17.81 -7.25 24.05
CA THR A 358 18.97 -6.93 23.21
C THR A 358 19.56 -8.15 22.48
N ASP A 359 19.17 -9.37 22.86
CA ASP A 359 19.79 -10.62 22.39
C ASP A 359 18.80 -11.69 21.87
N GLY A 360 17.54 -11.34 21.60
CA GLY A 360 16.53 -12.26 21.04
C GLY A 360 15.22 -11.56 20.68
N GLY A 361 14.45 -12.11 19.75
CA GLY A 361 13.06 -11.68 19.53
C GLY A 361 12.12 -12.23 20.60
N GLU A 362 10.84 -11.84 20.52
CA GLU A 362 9.81 -12.29 21.46
C GLU A 362 9.81 -13.80 21.74
N GLY A 363 9.55 -14.16 23.00
CA GLY A 363 9.56 -15.55 23.45
C GLY A 363 10.92 -16.25 23.37
N GLY A 364 12.02 -15.49 23.28
CA GLY A 364 13.37 -16.03 23.14
C GLY A 364 13.68 -16.61 21.76
N ARG A 365 12.85 -16.29 20.75
CA ARG A 365 13.03 -16.77 19.37
C ARG A 365 13.95 -15.84 18.58
N LEU A 366 14.67 -16.37 17.61
CA LEU A 366 15.62 -15.58 16.81
C LEU A 366 14.97 -14.39 16.08
N THR A 367 13.76 -14.59 15.54
CA THR A 367 12.98 -13.59 14.77
C THR A 367 11.78 -13.02 15.53
N GLY A 368 11.55 -13.49 16.77
CA GLY A 368 10.35 -13.21 17.56
C GLY A 368 9.12 -13.96 17.07
N PHE A 369 7.93 -13.44 17.42
CA PHE A 369 6.66 -14.08 17.08
C PHE A 369 6.10 -13.69 15.72
N GLY A 370 6.44 -12.53 15.15
CA GLY A 370 6.00 -12.16 13.80
C GLY A 370 6.81 -12.81 12.67
N ILE A 371 6.34 -12.65 11.44
CA ILE A 371 7.10 -12.96 10.22
C ILE A 371 8.27 -11.98 10.16
N GLY A 372 9.50 -12.47 10.16
CA GLY A 372 10.70 -11.66 9.94
C GLY A 372 11.13 -11.86 8.49
N PHE A 373 11.36 -10.77 7.76
CA PHE A 373 11.76 -10.75 6.33
C PHE A 373 10.61 -10.77 5.31
N GLY A 374 9.47 -10.20 5.66
CA GLY A 374 8.37 -10.07 4.71
C GLY A 374 8.37 -8.78 3.89
N GLY A 375 7.54 -8.75 2.85
CA GLY A 375 7.19 -7.60 2.02
C GLY A 375 6.27 -6.58 2.69
N GLY A 376 6.35 -6.37 4.00
CA GLY A 376 5.65 -5.29 4.70
C GLY A 376 6.50 -4.02 4.85
N PRO A 377 5.88 -2.86 5.15
CA PRO A 377 6.57 -1.60 5.45
C PRO A 377 7.60 -1.68 6.58
N PHE A 378 7.39 -2.60 7.51
CA PHE A 378 8.23 -2.78 8.69
C PHE A 378 9.11 -4.03 8.59
N GLY A 379 9.28 -4.61 7.40
CA GLY A 379 10.02 -5.86 7.21
C GLY A 379 9.37 -7.10 7.82
N SER A 380 8.06 -7.01 8.07
CA SER A 380 7.19 -8.13 8.40
C SER A 380 6.21 -8.39 7.26
N GLN A 381 5.07 -9.00 7.53
CA GLN A 381 4.02 -9.25 6.55
C GLN A 381 3.52 -7.95 5.87
N THR A 382 3.20 -8.05 4.59
CA THR A 382 2.40 -7.10 3.82
C THR A 382 1.09 -6.78 4.55
N GLY A 383 0.74 -5.49 4.53
CA GLY A 383 -0.41 -4.95 5.24
C GLY A 383 -1.76 -5.30 4.61
N LEU A 384 -2.80 -5.13 5.41
CA LEU A 384 -4.19 -5.46 5.09
C LEU A 384 -5.03 -4.17 5.11
N PRO A 385 -5.48 -3.63 3.96
CA PRO A 385 -6.52 -2.62 3.89
C PRO A 385 -7.92 -3.25 3.95
N SER A 386 -8.84 -2.58 4.63
CA SER A 386 -10.24 -3.02 4.72
C SER A 386 -10.99 -2.78 3.42
N TYR A 387 -10.56 -1.79 2.64
CA TYR A 387 -11.17 -1.39 1.38
C TYR A 387 -10.24 -0.53 0.54
N PHE A 388 -10.28 -0.68 -0.79
CA PHE A 388 -9.24 -0.12 -1.67
C PHE A 388 -9.64 -0.05 -3.16
N MET A 389 -10.84 -0.48 -3.54
CA MET A 389 -11.31 -0.40 -4.93
C MET A 389 -11.90 0.97 -5.20
N PRO A 390 -11.67 1.63 -6.36
CA PRO A 390 -12.37 2.86 -6.74
C PRO A 390 -13.87 2.62 -6.92
N GLU A 391 -14.66 3.08 -5.96
CA GLU A 391 -16.11 2.96 -5.94
C GLU A 391 -16.68 3.82 -4.79
N ILE A 392 -17.98 3.68 -4.52
CA ILE A 392 -18.72 4.55 -3.60
C ILE A 392 -18.17 4.61 -2.16
N ARG A 393 -17.50 3.56 -1.68
CA ARG A 393 -16.89 3.55 -0.33
C ARG A 393 -15.37 3.73 -0.33
N TYR A 394 -14.77 3.96 -1.49
CA TYR A 394 -13.33 4.08 -1.62
C TYR A 394 -12.85 5.37 -0.99
N SER A 395 -11.77 5.28 -0.23
CA SER A 395 -11.05 6.45 0.19
C SER A 395 -9.55 6.23 0.04
N PRO A 396 -8.82 7.21 -0.52
CA PRO A 396 -7.37 7.23 -0.45
C PRO A 396 -6.86 7.53 0.97
N MET A 397 -7.74 7.88 1.93
CA MET A 397 -7.34 8.19 3.31
C MET A 397 -7.39 6.94 4.18
N TRP A 398 -6.27 6.54 4.76
CA TRP A 398 -6.16 5.26 5.47
C TRP A 398 -5.82 5.48 6.95
N HIS A 399 -6.57 4.83 7.84
CA HIS A 399 -6.31 4.78 9.29
C HIS A 399 -5.41 3.60 9.61
N ILE A 400 -4.19 3.87 10.07
CA ILE A 400 -3.15 2.84 10.18
C ILE A 400 -3.06 2.24 11.59
N GLY A 401 -3.40 0.96 11.69
CA GLY A 401 -3.15 0.13 12.87
C GLY A 401 -1.88 -0.72 12.73
N PHE A 402 -1.26 -1.06 13.85
CA PHE A 402 -0.04 -1.84 13.92
C PHE A 402 -0.30 -3.17 14.63
N ALA A 403 -0.38 -4.25 13.86
CA ALA A 403 -0.59 -5.59 14.38
C ALA A 403 0.71 -6.19 14.91
N HIS A 404 0.66 -6.68 16.14
CA HIS A 404 1.74 -7.37 16.81
C HIS A 404 1.31 -8.77 17.25
N TRP A 405 2.12 -9.76 16.88
CA TRP A 405 1.86 -11.16 17.18
C TRP A 405 2.15 -11.47 18.66
N LEU A 406 1.15 -11.93 19.41
CA LEU A 406 1.30 -12.37 20.80
C LEU A 406 1.70 -13.85 20.92
N LYS A 407 1.57 -14.58 19.82
CA LYS A 407 1.98 -15.97 19.64
C LYS A 407 2.72 -16.08 18.31
N PRO A 408 3.60 -17.08 18.15
CA PRO A 408 4.29 -17.28 16.88
C PRO A 408 3.31 -17.35 15.70
N ALA A 409 3.56 -16.51 14.70
CA ALA A 409 2.89 -16.55 13.41
C ALA A 409 3.11 -17.92 12.77
N ASP A 410 2.03 -18.52 12.28
CA ASP A 410 2.03 -19.81 11.61
C ASP A 410 1.70 -19.70 10.11
N ARG A 411 1.21 -18.53 9.66
CA ARG A 411 0.85 -18.23 8.28
C ARG A 411 0.76 -16.73 8.03
N VAL A 412 0.63 -16.35 6.76
CA VAL A 412 0.31 -15.01 6.29
C VAL A 412 -1.19 -14.76 6.43
N ILE A 413 -1.58 -13.70 7.12
CA ILE A 413 -2.98 -13.27 7.25
C ILE A 413 -3.34 -12.43 6.03
N LYS A 414 -4.32 -12.89 5.26
CA LYS A 414 -4.68 -12.24 3.99
C LYS A 414 -5.99 -11.46 4.05
N GLY A 415 -6.84 -11.63 5.07
CA GLY A 415 -8.15 -10.98 5.16
C GLY A 415 -8.46 -10.34 6.53
N PHE A 416 -9.35 -9.34 6.53
CA PHE A 416 -9.80 -8.64 7.74
C PHE A 416 -10.63 -9.51 8.65
N LYS A 417 -11.44 -10.42 8.10
CA LYS A 417 -12.27 -11.32 8.89
C LYS A 417 -11.40 -12.19 9.79
N GLU A 418 -10.33 -12.75 9.24
CA GLU A 418 -9.35 -13.53 9.97
C GLU A 418 -8.58 -12.66 10.98
N LEU A 419 -8.10 -11.48 10.55
CA LEU A 419 -7.40 -10.54 11.42
C LEU A 419 -8.21 -10.17 12.67
N LYS A 420 -9.49 -9.82 12.49
CA LYS A 420 -10.40 -9.48 13.59
C LYS A 420 -10.65 -10.67 14.52
N GLN A 421 -10.75 -11.88 13.98
CA GLN A 421 -10.89 -13.10 14.77
C GLN A 421 -9.63 -13.37 15.60
N LEU A 422 -8.44 -13.28 15.00
CA LEU A 422 -7.16 -13.48 15.69
C LEU A 422 -6.94 -12.46 16.81
N ARG A 423 -7.37 -11.21 16.60
CA ARG A 423 -7.40 -10.18 17.65
C ARG A 423 -8.33 -10.59 18.80
N ALA A 424 -9.57 -10.96 18.47
CA ALA A 424 -10.55 -11.39 19.47
C ALA A 424 -10.10 -12.62 20.28
N ASP A 425 -9.34 -13.52 19.65
CA ASP A 425 -8.77 -14.73 20.27
C ASP A 425 -7.48 -14.46 21.08
N GLY A 426 -7.02 -13.21 21.14
CA GLY A 426 -5.78 -12.82 21.82
C GLY A 426 -4.53 -13.46 21.21
N VAL A 427 -4.54 -13.71 19.89
CA VAL A 427 -3.38 -14.21 19.13
C VAL A 427 -2.51 -13.06 18.66
N LEU A 428 -3.10 -11.91 18.37
CA LEU A 428 -2.43 -10.66 18.03
C LEU A 428 -3.14 -9.48 18.73
N GLU A 429 -2.42 -8.38 18.88
CA GLU A 429 -2.95 -7.08 19.31
C GLU A 429 -2.81 -6.08 18.16
N ILE A 430 -3.66 -5.05 18.11
CA ILE A 430 -3.54 -3.98 17.12
C ILE A 430 -3.46 -2.63 17.83
N LEU A 431 -2.38 -1.90 17.56
CA LEU A 431 -2.08 -0.64 18.22
C LEU A 431 -2.27 0.55 17.29
N ASP A 432 -2.69 1.67 17.86
CA ASP A 432 -2.67 2.98 17.21
C ASP A 432 -1.35 3.74 17.46
N LEU A 433 -0.92 4.57 16.50
CA LEU A 433 0.19 5.52 16.67
C LEU A 433 -0.32 6.98 16.72
N PRO A 434 0.39 7.91 17.41
CA PRO A 434 1.44 7.64 18.38
C PRO A 434 0.84 6.88 19.55
N ALA A 435 1.48 5.79 19.98
CA ALA A 435 0.92 4.98 21.06
C ALA A 435 0.75 5.88 22.30
N PRO A 436 -0.46 5.98 22.88
CA PRO A 436 -0.71 6.84 24.04
C PRO A 436 0.26 6.43 25.15
N PRO A 437 1.05 7.32 25.76
CA PRO A 437 2.25 7.13 26.62
C PRO A 437 3.05 5.80 26.67
N ALA A 438 2.72 4.77 25.89
CA ALA A 438 2.94 3.37 26.24
C ALA A 438 4.23 2.79 25.64
N ILE A 439 4.90 3.58 24.80
CA ILE A 439 6.18 3.16 24.23
C ILE A 439 7.36 3.51 25.16
N LYS A 440 7.19 4.52 26.02
CA LYS A 440 8.17 4.83 27.10
C LYS A 440 7.72 4.39 28.48
N GLN A 441 6.43 4.11 28.63
CA GLN A 441 5.85 3.44 29.78
C GLN A 441 5.24 2.15 29.24
N GLY A 442 6.01 1.07 29.21
CA GLY A 442 5.44 -0.10 29.88
C GLY A 442 5.05 0.44 31.23
N ASP A 443 3.77 0.74 31.42
CA ASP A 443 3.32 1.25 32.68
C ASP A 443 3.84 0.27 33.72
N ASP A 444 4.23 0.75 34.90
CA ASP A 444 4.65 -0.15 35.98
C ASP A 444 3.47 -1.07 36.44
N THR A 445 2.40 -1.21 35.63
CA THR A 445 1.24 -2.10 35.76
C THR A 445 1.27 -3.29 34.79
N GLY A 446 2.04 -3.23 33.69
CA GLY A 446 2.25 -4.36 32.77
C GLY A 446 1.12 -4.63 31.77
N VAL A 447 0.30 -3.63 31.43
CA VAL A 447 -0.85 -3.82 30.53
C VAL A 447 -0.48 -3.47 29.09
N ARG A 448 -0.44 -4.48 28.21
CA ARG A 448 -0.39 -4.29 26.75
C ARG A 448 -1.70 -3.65 26.26
N VAL A 449 -1.63 -2.68 25.37
CA VAL A 449 -2.77 -1.78 25.04
C VAL A 449 -3.32 -2.09 23.65
N ASP A 450 -4.13 -3.14 23.50
CA ASP A 450 -4.87 -3.40 22.26
C ASP A 450 -5.98 -2.33 22.06
N ASN A 451 -5.68 -1.25 21.34
CA ASN A 451 -6.51 -0.03 21.31
C ASN A 451 -6.98 0.43 19.94
N PHE A 452 -6.62 -0.26 18.86
CA PHE A 452 -7.04 0.16 17.52
C PHE A 452 -8.57 0.12 17.39
N ASP A 453 -9.19 1.24 17.02
CA ASP A 453 -10.62 1.33 16.75
C ASP A 453 -10.86 1.38 15.23
N PHE A 454 -11.49 0.33 14.70
CA PHE A 454 -11.79 0.21 13.27
C PHE A 454 -12.81 1.26 12.80
N ASP A 455 -13.58 1.83 13.73
CA ASP A 455 -14.65 2.80 13.43
C ASP A 455 -14.32 4.18 14.05
N ALA A 456 -13.04 4.45 14.33
CA ALA A 456 -12.58 5.67 14.97
C ALA A 456 -12.99 6.93 14.20
N GLU A 457 -13.71 7.84 14.87
CA GLU A 457 -14.11 9.11 14.28
C GLU A 457 -12.94 10.11 14.18
N PHE A 458 -12.00 10.02 15.12
CA PHE A 458 -10.79 10.83 15.21
C PHE A 458 -9.59 9.90 15.43
N PRO A 459 -9.24 9.09 14.42
CA PRO A 459 -8.10 8.20 14.49
C PRO A 459 -6.84 9.02 14.74
N PRO A 460 -5.85 8.49 15.47
CA PRO A 460 -4.63 9.21 15.82
C PRO A 460 -3.54 9.15 14.74
N HIS A 461 -3.75 8.40 13.66
CA HIS A 461 -2.83 8.30 12.52
C HIS A 461 -3.58 8.11 11.20
N ILE A 462 -3.43 9.07 10.28
CA ILE A 462 -4.03 9.03 8.94
C ILE A 462 -2.95 9.23 7.90
N VAL A 463 -3.02 8.45 6.82
CA VAL A 463 -2.10 8.52 5.68
C VAL A 463 -2.88 8.59 4.39
N ASN A 464 -2.44 9.43 3.46
CA ASN A 464 -2.94 9.44 2.08
C ASN A 464 -2.23 8.30 1.33
N CYS A 465 -2.97 7.25 1.02
CA CYS A 465 -2.53 6.04 0.33
C CYS A 465 -3.37 5.74 -0.92
N PRO A 466 -3.29 6.57 -1.98
CA PRO A 466 -4.01 6.30 -3.22
C PRO A 466 -3.64 4.95 -3.84
N THR A 467 -4.61 4.27 -4.44
CA THR A 467 -4.45 2.96 -5.09
C THR A 467 -4.49 3.10 -6.62
N PRO A 468 -3.36 3.33 -7.30
CA PRO A 468 -3.34 3.50 -8.76
C PRO A 468 -3.59 2.19 -9.52
N ILE A 469 -3.35 1.03 -8.90
CA ILE A 469 -3.37 -0.28 -9.57
C ILE A 469 -4.01 -1.33 -8.68
N THR A 470 -4.81 -2.21 -9.28
CA THR A 470 -5.26 -3.46 -8.66
C THR A 470 -5.06 -4.65 -9.59
N ILE A 471 -4.79 -5.83 -9.02
CA ILE A 471 -4.77 -7.10 -9.76
C ILE A 471 -6.05 -7.89 -9.42
N ASP A 472 -6.87 -8.19 -10.41
CA ASP A 472 -7.99 -9.13 -10.29
C ASP A 472 -7.46 -10.54 -10.03
N ARG A 473 -7.69 -11.02 -8.82
CA ARG A 473 -7.12 -12.28 -8.36
C ARG A 473 -7.77 -13.48 -9.04
N VAL A 474 -9.03 -13.38 -9.45
CA VAL A 474 -9.73 -14.50 -10.11
C VAL A 474 -9.16 -14.71 -11.50
N ILE A 475 -8.98 -13.62 -12.27
CA ILE A 475 -8.35 -13.68 -13.59
C ILE A 475 -6.88 -14.11 -13.46
N HIS A 476 -6.16 -13.54 -12.49
CA HIS A 476 -4.76 -13.88 -12.22
C HIS A 476 -4.56 -15.37 -11.87
N ASP A 477 -5.29 -15.87 -10.88
CA ASP A 477 -5.20 -17.26 -10.42
C ASP A 477 -5.61 -18.23 -11.54
N ALA A 478 -6.59 -17.85 -12.37
CA ALA A 478 -6.98 -18.64 -13.53
C ALA A 478 -5.90 -18.72 -14.61
N ARG A 479 -5.26 -17.61 -14.97
CA ARG A 479 -4.18 -17.57 -15.96
C ARG A 479 -2.94 -18.34 -15.50
N ASN A 480 -2.72 -18.40 -14.19
CA ASN A 480 -1.60 -19.12 -13.60
C ASN A 480 -1.95 -20.56 -13.18
N ALA A 481 -3.19 -21.01 -13.37
CA ALA A 481 -3.59 -22.38 -13.05
C ALA A 481 -2.86 -23.40 -13.94
N GLY A 482 -2.18 -24.37 -13.32
CA GLY A 482 -1.50 -25.46 -14.05
C GLY A 482 -0.12 -25.09 -14.61
N ARG A 483 0.36 -23.86 -14.41
CA ARG A 483 1.74 -23.46 -14.68
C ARG A 483 2.71 -24.20 -13.75
N THR A 484 3.70 -24.88 -14.32
CA THR A 484 4.72 -25.66 -13.58
C THR A 484 6.09 -24.99 -13.59
N ASP A 485 6.23 -23.89 -14.32
CA ASP A 485 7.45 -23.09 -14.42
C ASP A 485 7.78 -22.32 -13.13
N PHE A 486 6.83 -22.19 -12.19
CA PHE A 486 6.99 -21.46 -10.92
C PHE A 486 7.18 -22.34 -9.67
N GLY A 487 7.94 -23.43 -9.77
CA GLY A 487 8.37 -24.17 -8.58
C GLY A 487 7.26 -24.85 -7.75
N PHE A 488 6.02 -24.88 -8.23
CA PHE A 488 5.00 -25.68 -7.58
C PHE A 488 5.39 -27.16 -7.65
N PRO A 489 5.34 -27.91 -6.53
CA PRO A 489 5.21 -29.34 -6.65
C PRO A 489 3.93 -29.57 -7.44
N SER A 490 4.05 -30.21 -8.61
CA SER A 490 2.90 -30.84 -9.25
C SER A 490 2.12 -31.60 -8.16
N LYS A 491 0.79 -31.67 -8.24
CA LYS A 491 0.00 -32.62 -7.43
C LYS A 491 0.40 -34.07 -7.80
N ALA A 492 1.64 -34.46 -7.54
CA ALA A 492 2.09 -35.83 -7.54
C ALA A 492 1.62 -36.44 -6.22
N GLY A 493 0.35 -36.87 -6.21
CA GLY A 493 -0.24 -37.49 -5.03
C GLY A 493 -1.63 -38.09 -5.20
N PHE A 494 -2.27 -37.98 -6.37
CA PHE A 494 -3.52 -38.69 -6.68
C PHE A 494 -3.41 -39.46 -8.00
N THR A 495 -2.35 -40.24 -8.15
CA THR A 495 -2.25 -41.33 -9.14
C THR A 495 -2.07 -42.65 -8.39
N GLY A 496 -3.08 -42.98 -7.60
CA GLY A 496 -3.11 -44.19 -6.76
C GLY A 496 -4.46 -44.89 -6.78
N LEU A 497 -5.20 -44.81 -7.89
CA LEU A 497 -6.34 -45.68 -8.16
C LEU A 497 -6.22 -46.14 -9.60
N SER A 498 -5.48 -47.24 -9.80
CA SER A 498 -5.63 -48.02 -11.01
C SER A 498 -7.05 -48.58 -11.04
N LEU A 499 -7.81 -48.19 -12.06
CA LEU A 499 -9.01 -48.93 -12.42
C LEU A 499 -8.56 -50.34 -12.83
N PRO A 500 -9.12 -51.42 -12.24
CA PRO A 500 -8.69 -52.77 -12.57
C PRO A 500 -9.12 -53.12 -13.99
N ASN A 501 -8.14 -53.52 -14.81
CA ASN A 501 -8.37 -54.03 -16.15
C ASN A 501 -9.03 -55.42 -16.04
N PRO A 502 -10.12 -55.72 -16.79
CA PRO A 502 -10.86 -56.95 -16.62
C PRO A 502 -10.22 -58.03 -17.49
N THR A 503 -9.42 -58.93 -16.92
CA THR A 503 -9.17 -60.25 -17.52
C THR A 503 -8.47 -61.20 -16.55
N ASN A 504 -9.18 -62.31 -16.29
CA ASN A 504 -8.71 -63.60 -15.79
C ASN A 504 -8.53 -63.82 -14.27
N PRO A 505 -8.79 -65.07 -13.82
CA PRO A 505 -9.55 -65.37 -12.61
C PRO A 505 -8.70 -66.13 -11.58
N LEU A 506 -9.35 -66.58 -10.51
CA LEU A 506 -8.86 -67.46 -9.45
C LEU A 506 -8.09 -66.71 -8.35
N PHE A 507 -8.73 -66.52 -7.20
CA PHE A 507 -8.46 -67.33 -6.01
C PHE A 507 -9.60 -67.10 -4.99
N GLU A 508 -9.99 -68.20 -4.35
CA GLU A 508 -11.16 -68.37 -3.48
C GLU A 508 -11.09 -67.54 -2.20
N ILE A 509 -12.24 -67.04 -1.77
CA ILE A 509 -12.49 -66.47 -0.44
C ILE A 509 -12.99 -67.62 0.46
N PRO A 510 -12.41 -67.85 1.65
CA PRO A 510 -13.05 -68.68 2.66
C PRO A 510 -14.23 -67.94 3.29
N ASP A 511 -15.39 -68.58 3.25
CA ASP A 511 -16.58 -68.21 4.01
C ASP A 511 -16.32 -68.38 5.52
N GLU A 512 -16.25 -67.27 6.26
CA GLU A 512 -16.58 -67.22 7.69
C GLU A 512 -16.81 -65.77 8.15
N GLU A 513 -17.97 -65.21 7.81
CA GLU A 513 -18.98 -64.71 8.77
C GLU A 513 -20.06 -63.91 8.04
N ARG A 514 -21.28 -64.44 8.17
CA ARG A 514 -22.57 -63.78 7.92
C ARG A 514 -22.90 -62.82 9.05
#